data_AF-A0A4U1JC15-F1
#
_entry.id   AF-A0A4U1JC15-F1
#
_cell.length_a   1.000
_cell.length_b   1.000
_cell.length_c   1.000
_cell.angle_alpha   90.00
_cell.angle_beta   90.00
_cell.angle_gamma   90.00
#
_symmetry.space_group_name_H-M   'P 1'
#
loop_
_entity.id
_entity.type
_entity.pdbx_description
1 polymer ?
#
loop_
_entity_poly.entity_id
_entity_poly.type
_entity_poly.pdbx_seq_one_letter_code
_entity_poly.pdbx_strand_id
1 'polypeptide(L)'
;MTQGSSVAIVSRPGTTYAAGGVPPFDPPNPVYAMVEALFRELGLDAARAGTPEWNPLGDLIRPGDRVIVKPNLVSSKNLHEKITGEKLWASSTHGALLRPILDYALRAAGPRGNVRVVDSPVEGCEIEKVAGPLGIFAVIDHLRRGGADVDFVDLRYFRVAPYFALDDVRRGGLSYNLGLLVRTRLPGDPRGYRVVDLGDRSAFALRSAPPGERLRFHRSHYETPVPHHTGGRHEYSLPRTVLDADVVLNLPKMKTHKKTGVTLALKSVIGFTNEKYWLPHFTAGDPSVGGDEFDRPRSLAERIEDKFSRFPLPGDHSLVARLARVGAPSKVIDGSWEGNDTLWRTILDLNRILFFVDRDGILRDQPVRRYLALVDGIVAGEGEGPLGATPVFAGTLVGGFDPGIVDATAAEEMGFDPARISMIREAVGMVSRADLAGRIVRRDGPRFERKFRAPRSWPSLG
;
A
#
# COMPACT_ATOMS: atom_id res chain seq x y z
N MET A 1 -8.79 27.64 -8.81
CA MET A 1 -7.70 26.65 -8.82
C MET A 1 -8.23 25.37 -8.19
N THR A 2 -8.15 24.23 -8.86
CA THR A 2 -8.67 22.96 -8.36
C THR A 2 -7.78 22.43 -7.24
N GLN A 3 -8.34 22.11 -6.06
CA GLN A 3 -7.60 21.50 -4.93
C GLN A 3 -6.77 20.27 -5.34
N GLY A 4 -7.17 19.54 -6.39
CA GLY A 4 -6.47 18.36 -6.91
C GLY A 4 -5.02 18.59 -7.37
N SER A 5 -4.61 19.83 -7.68
CA SER A 5 -3.26 20.13 -8.17
C SER A 5 -2.28 20.52 -7.06
N SER A 6 -2.75 20.68 -5.80
CA SER A 6 -1.94 21.12 -4.68
C SER A 6 -1.37 19.93 -3.90
N VAL A 7 -0.06 19.98 -3.63
CA VAL A 7 0.65 19.03 -2.76
C VAL A 7 1.47 19.80 -1.75
N ALA A 8 1.46 19.32 -0.52
CA ALA A 8 2.27 19.86 0.56
C ALA A 8 3.37 18.87 0.95
N ILE A 9 4.53 19.40 1.33
CA ILE A 9 5.67 18.67 1.90
C ILE A 9 6.00 19.30 3.25
N VAL A 10 6.00 18.49 4.31
CA VAL A 10 6.50 18.91 5.62
C VAL A 10 7.74 18.09 5.96
N SER A 11 8.83 18.78 6.26
CA SER A 11 10.08 18.15 6.68
C SER A 11 10.52 18.65 8.05
N ARG A 12 10.82 17.72 8.94
CA ARG A 12 11.38 17.94 10.28
C ARG A 12 12.49 16.92 10.53
N PRO A 13 13.71 17.14 9.98
CA PRO A 13 14.83 16.24 10.18
C PRO A 13 15.04 15.90 11.67
N GLY A 14 15.31 14.63 11.97
CA GLY A 14 15.44 14.13 13.35
C GLY A 14 14.13 13.70 14.00
N THR A 15 12.96 14.01 13.43
CA THR A 15 11.68 13.46 13.92
C THR A 15 11.59 11.97 13.63
N THR A 16 11.22 11.18 14.64
CA THR A 16 11.06 9.72 14.54
C THR A 16 9.92 9.24 15.43
N TYR A 17 9.64 7.93 15.41
CA TYR A 17 8.63 7.29 16.25
C TYR A 17 9.19 6.85 17.60
N ALA A 18 8.33 6.88 18.62
CA ALA A 18 8.67 6.37 19.95
C ALA A 18 8.81 4.84 19.93
N ALA A 19 9.87 4.35 20.58
CA ALA A 19 10.09 2.92 20.80
C ALA A 19 8.92 2.30 21.60
N GLY A 20 8.60 1.03 21.32
CA GLY A 20 7.57 0.29 22.06
C GLY A 20 6.12 0.60 21.68
N GLY A 21 5.88 1.45 20.67
CA GLY A 21 4.53 1.65 20.11
C GLY A 21 3.58 2.41 21.04
N VAL A 22 4.09 3.13 22.04
CA VAL A 22 3.32 4.01 22.93
C VAL A 22 3.62 5.46 22.56
N PRO A 23 3.01 6.00 21.49
CA PRO A 23 3.14 7.43 21.21
C PRO A 23 2.44 8.23 22.31
N PRO A 24 2.91 9.45 22.64
CA PRO A 24 2.15 10.32 23.50
C PRO A 24 0.79 10.60 22.81
N PHE A 25 -0.31 10.25 23.50
CA PHE A 25 -1.66 10.47 22.97
C PHE A 25 -2.01 11.96 22.93
N ASP A 26 -1.43 12.72 23.86
CA ASP A 26 -1.57 14.16 24.00
C ASP A 26 -0.27 14.90 23.64
N PRO A 27 -0.34 16.19 23.29
CA PRO A 27 0.85 17.01 23.09
C PRO A 27 1.75 17.10 24.33
N PRO A 28 3.07 17.27 24.15
CA PRO A 28 3.77 17.50 22.88
C PRO A 28 3.95 16.21 22.06
N ASN A 29 3.47 16.22 20.82
CA ASN A 29 3.64 15.12 19.86
C ASN A 29 4.15 15.70 18.52
N PRO A 30 5.44 15.47 18.16
CA PRO A 30 6.03 16.08 16.98
C PRO A 30 5.39 15.59 15.68
N VAL A 31 4.91 14.34 15.64
CA VAL A 31 4.19 13.81 14.47
C VAL A 31 2.84 14.50 14.30
N TYR A 32 2.14 14.77 15.40
CA TYR A 32 0.90 15.55 15.39
C TYR A 32 1.14 16.95 14.80
N ALA A 33 2.16 17.65 15.29
CA ALA A 33 2.53 18.98 14.80
C ALA A 33 2.91 18.97 13.31
N MET A 34 3.58 17.91 12.82
CA MET A 34 3.87 17.74 11.39
C MET A 34 2.60 17.56 10.55
N VAL A 35 1.63 16.78 11.03
CA VAL A 35 0.35 16.59 10.33
C VAL A 35 -0.45 17.89 10.28
N GLU A 36 -0.49 18.64 11.37
CA GLU A 36 -1.11 19.97 11.36
C GLU A 36 -0.40 20.94 10.42
N ALA A 37 0.94 20.98 10.42
CA ALA A 37 1.71 21.80 9.48
C ALA A 37 1.34 21.45 8.03
N LEU A 38 1.19 20.16 7.72
CA LEU A 38 0.81 19.70 6.39
C LEU A 38 -0.59 20.20 6.01
N PHE A 39 -1.54 20.17 6.95
CA PHE A 39 -2.88 20.70 6.73
C PHE A 39 -2.88 22.21 6.50
N ARG A 40 -2.05 22.97 7.22
CA ARG A 40 -1.88 24.42 6.99
C ARG A 40 -1.34 24.69 5.58
N GLU A 41 -0.33 23.94 5.16
CA GLU A 41 0.24 24.08 3.81
C GLU A 41 -0.78 23.73 2.72
N LEU A 42 -1.60 22.70 2.94
CA LEU A 42 -2.73 22.38 2.06
C LEU A 42 -3.86 23.42 2.09
N GLY A 43 -3.81 24.39 3.00
CA GLY A 43 -4.83 25.46 3.14
C GLY A 43 -6.14 24.97 3.74
N LEU A 44 -6.13 23.85 4.45
CA LEU A 44 -7.32 23.22 5.02
C LEU A 44 -7.83 23.98 6.25
N ASP A 45 -9.07 24.43 6.17
CA ASP A 45 -9.75 25.24 7.17
C ASP A 45 -8.93 26.48 7.58
N ALA A 46 -8.32 27.14 6.59
CA ALA A 46 -7.31 28.18 6.79
C ALA A 46 -7.79 29.34 7.68
N ALA A 47 -9.06 29.71 7.61
CA ALA A 47 -9.63 30.81 8.41
C ALA A 47 -9.63 30.54 9.92
N ARG A 48 -9.59 29.27 10.33
CA ARG A 48 -9.58 28.84 11.74
C ARG A 48 -8.25 28.21 12.15
N ALA A 49 -7.26 28.16 11.26
CA ALA A 49 -5.99 27.47 11.52
C ALA A 49 -5.32 27.94 12.82
N GLY A 50 -5.00 26.98 13.70
CA GLY A 50 -4.36 27.25 15.00
C GLY A 50 -5.30 27.70 16.12
N THR A 51 -6.62 27.80 15.88
CA THR A 51 -7.63 28.07 16.93
C THR A 51 -8.19 26.76 17.52
N PRO A 52 -8.81 26.78 18.72
CA PRO A 52 -9.53 25.61 19.26
C PRO A 52 -10.65 25.10 18.32
N GLU A 53 -11.22 25.99 17.51
CA GLU A 53 -12.27 25.67 16.54
C GLU A 53 -11.74 24.99 15.27
N TRP A 54 -10.42 24.96 15.07
CA TRP A 54 -9.81 24.43 13.85
C TRP A 54 -10.14 22.96 13.63
N ASN A 55 -10.71 22.65 12.48
CA ASN A 55 -10.87 21.28 12.02
C ASN A 55 -10.51 21.20 10.53
N PRO A 56 -9.23 20.98 10.18
CA PRO A 56 -8.77 20.97 8.80
C PRO A 56 -9.48 19.92 7.94
N LEU A 57 -9.86 18.78 8.53
CA LEU A 57 -10.60 17.76 7.78
C LEU A 57 -12.08 18.11 7.59
N GLY A 58 -12.61 19.18 8.18
CA GLY A 58 -13.97 19.67 7.98
C GLY A 58 -14.24 20.21 6.56
N ASP A 59 -13.20 20.64 5.84
CA ASP A 59 -13.32 21.01 4.42
C ASP A 59 -13.53 19.78 3.52
N LEU A 60 -13.10 18.60 3.99
CA LEU A 60 -13.17 17.34 3.27
C LEU A 60 -14.31 16.45 3.75
N ILE A 61 -14.58 16.43 5.05
CA ILE A 61 -15.53 15.53 5.73
C ILE A 61 -16.71 16.36 6.23
N ARG A 62 -17.91 15.93 5.85
CA ARG A 62 -19.19 16.49 6.26
C ARG A 62 -19.75 15.70 7.45
N PRO A 63 -20.51 16.35 8.34
CA PRO A 63 -21.21 15.64 9.41
C PRO A 63 -22.14 14.55 8.84
N GLY A 64 -21.99 13.32 9.32
CA GLY A 64 -22.73 12.14 8.83
C GLY A 64 -21.99 11.30 7.79
N ASP A 65 -20.83 11.73 7.30
CA ASP A 65 -20.05 10.95 6.33
C ASP A 65 -19.52 9.63 6.94
N ARG A 66 -19.41 8.61 6.08
CA ARG A 66 -18.66 7.39 6.35
C ARG A 66 -17.22 7.56 5.87
N VAL A 67 -16.29 7.59 6.81
CA VAL A 67 -14.88 7.85 6.58
C VAL A 67 -14.10 6.56 6.81
N ILE A 68 -13.27 6.19 5.84
CA ILE A 68 -12.29 5.12 6.02
C ILE A 68 -10.88 5.72 6.08
N VAL A 69 -10.08 5.24 7.04
CA VAL A 69 -8.68 5.60 7.20
C VAL A 69 -7.82 4.37 6.94
N LYS A 70 -6.95 4.44 5.94
CA LYS A 70 -6.19 3.28 5.46
C LYS A 70 -4.70 3.43 5.78
N PRO A 71 -4.18 2.82 6.86
CA PRO A 71 -2.74 2.67 7.02
C PRO A 71 -2.16 1.72 5.95
N ASN A 72 -0.85 1.74 5.78
CA ASN A 72 -0.13 0.71 5.05
C ASN A 72 0.42 -0.32 6.04
N LEU A 73 -0.12 -1.54 6.07
CA LEU A 73 0.46 -2.66 6.81
C LEU A 73 1.09 -3.69 5.86
N VAL A 74 2.25 -4.23 6.22
CA VAL A 74 2.92 -5.28 5.43
C VAL A 74 2.92 -6.61 6.17
N SER A 75 3.91 -6.87 7.01
CA SER A 75 4.11 -8.13 7.72
C SER A 75 5.10 -7.90 8.86
N SER A 76 4.98 -8.67 9.94
CA SER A 76 5.94 -8.69 11.05
C SER A 76 7.15 -9.60 10.78
N LYS A 77 7.19 -10.25 9.62
CA LYS A 77 8.22 -11.22 9.26
C LYS A 77 8.38 -11.35 7.75
N ASN A 78 9.62 -11.57 7.31
CA ASN A 78 9.92 -12.12 5.99
C ASN A 78 10.57 -13.51 6.13
N LEU A 79 10.86 -14.19 5.02
CA LEU A 79 11.41 -15.55 5.05
C LEU A 79 12.80 -15.68 5.70
N HIS A 80 13.48 -14.56 5.99
CA HIS A 80 14.88 -14.52 6.47
C HIS A 80 15.05 -13.80 7.81
N GLU A 81 14.09 -12.98 8.22
CA GLU A 81 14.15 -12.23 9.47
C GLU A 81 12.77 -11.77 9.98
N LYS A 82 12.71 -11.51 11.29
CA LYS A 82 11.59 -10.78 11.91
C LYS A 82 11.71 -9.29 11.57
N ILE A 83 10.58 -8.66 11.28
CA ILE A 83 10.49 -7.23 10.98
C ILE A 83 9.92 -6.54 12.24
N THR A 84 10.81 -5.94 13.03
CA THR A 84 10.48 -5.24 14.28
C THR A 84 11.18 -3.88 14.35
N GLY A 85 10.80 -3.05 15.33
CA GLY A 85 11.41 -1.74 15.56
C GLY A 85 11.41 -0.87 14.29
N GLU A 86 12.56 -0.28 13.99
CA GLU A 86 12.75 0.63 12.85
C GLU A 86 12.43 0.00 11.50
N LYS A 87 12.64 -1.32 11.32
CA LYS A 87 12.25 -2.02 10.08
C LYS A 87 10.74 -2.11 9.94
N LEU A 88 10.03 -2.29 11.06
CA LEU A 88 8.58 -2.28 11.08
C LEU A 88 8.05 -0.88 10.79
N TRP A 89 8.67 0.14 11.39
CA TRP A 89 8.38 1.54 11.12
C TRP A 89 8.64 1.94 9.68
N ALA A 90 9.70 1.43 9.05
CA ALA A 90 10.03 1.68 7.65
C ALA A 90 9.08 1.00 6.66
N SER A 91 8.48 -0.12 7.05
CA SER A 91 7.62 -0.93 6.19
C SER A 91 6.14 -0.59 6.33
N SER A 92 5.69 -0.11 7.49
CA SER A 92 4.28 0.06 7.83
C SER A 92 4.00 1.39 8.54
N THR A 93 2.76 1.88 8.43
CA THR A 93 2.32 3.16 9.00
C THR A 93 2.23 3.11 10.51
N HIS A 94 2.80 4.10 11.21
CA HIS A 94 2.81 4.15 12.67
C HIS A 94 1.55 4.82 13.25
N GLY A 95 1.10 4.38 14.43
CA GLY A 95 -0.08 4.92 15.12
C GLY A 95 0.05 6.41 15.49
N ALA A 96 1.27 6.91 15.69
CA ALA A 96 1.54 8.33 15.90
C ALA A 96 1.03 9.22 14.75
N LEU A 97 1.08 8.72 13.51
CA LEU A 97 0.53 9.41 12.35
C LEU A 97 -0.99 9.27 12.27
N LEU A 98 -1.51 8.10 12.66
CA LEU A 98 -2.94 7.83 12.67
C LEU A 98 -3.69 8.70 13.70
N ARG A 99 -3.06 9.02 14.83
CA ARG A 99 -3.65 9.80 15.92
C ARG A 99 -4.28 11.13 15.49
N PRO A 100 -3.53 12.10 14.93
CA PRO A 100 -4.12 13.38 14.48
C PRO A 100 -5.18 13.19 13.39
N ILE A 101 -4.99 12.21 12.51
CA ILE A 101 -5.95 11.91 11.43
C ILE A 101 -7.29 11.49 12.01
N LEU A 102 -7.29 10.61 13.00
CA LEU A 102 -8.52 10.15 13.65
C LEU A 102 -9.19 11.24 14.48
N ASP A 103 -8.42 12.06 15.22
CA ASP A 103 -8.99 13.17 16.00
C ASP A 103 -9.81 14.13 15.12
N TYR A 104 -9.22 14.60 14.02
CA TYR A 104 -9.91 15.51 13.12
C TYR A 104 -11.03 14.82 12.32
N ALA A 105 -10.84 13.57 11.91
CA ALA A 105 -11.86 12.82 11.16
C ALA A 105 -13.11 12.58 12.01
N LEU A 106 -12.94 12.17 13.27
CA LEU A 106 -14.03 11.97 14.22
C LEU A 106 -14.76 13.29 14.52
N ARG A 107 -14.02 14.37 14.75
CA ARG A 107 -14.58 15.71 14.95
C ARG A 107 -15.40 16.17 13.75
N ALA A 108 -14.92 15.94 12.53
CA ALA A 108 -15.58 16.39 11.31
C ALA A 108 -16.82 15.54 10.95
N ALA A 109 -16.71 14.22 11.07
CA ALA A 109 -17.82 13.30 10.81
C ALA A 109 -18.96 13.46 11.82
N GLY A 110 -18.63 13.84 13.06
CA GLY A 110 -19.60 14.08 14.13
C GLY A 110 -20.37 12.82 14.55
N PRO A 111 -21.36 12.93 15.44
CA PRO A 111 -22.01 11.79 16.08
C PRO A 111 -22.90 10.95 15.15
N ARG A 112 -23.24 11.47 13.96
CA ARG A 112 -24.02 10.74 12.94
C ARG A 112 -23.12 10.07 11.89
N GLY A 113 -21.84 10.43 11.85
CA GLY A 113 -20.88 9.86 10.93
C GLY A 113 -20.23 8.59 11.50
N ASN A 114 -19.37 7.97 10.71
CA ASN A 114 -18.66 6.77 11.13
C ASN A 114 -17.23 6.81 10.63
N VAL A 115 -16.26 6.49 11.49
CA VAL A 115 -14.84 6.43 11.14
C VAL A 115 -14.34 5.02 11.39
N ARG A 116 -13.73 4.40 10.37
CA ARG A 116 -13.13 3.05 10.47
C ARG A 116 -11.70 3.06 9.96
N VAL A 117 -10.81 2.44 10.73
CA VAL A 117 -9.46 2.12 10.27
C VAL A 117 -9.55 0.80 9.51
N VAL A 118 -9.10 0.76 8.26
CA VAL A 118 -9.27 -0.44 7.42
C VAL A 118 -7.96 -0.80 6.73
N ASP A 119 -7.68 -2.10 6.62
CA ASP A 119 -6.64 -2.58 5.71
C ASP A 119 -6.91 -4.03 5.28
N SER A 120 -6.32 -4.39 4.15
CA SER A 120 -6.14 -5.75 3.67
C SER A 120 -4.65 -5.93 3.39
N PRO A 121 -3.83 -6.25 4.41
CA PRO A 121 -2.40 -6.47 4.22
C PRO A 121 -2.14 -7.79 3.49
N VAL A 122 -0.88 -8.09 3.14
CA VAL A 122 -0.54 -9.38 2.50
C VAL A 122 -1.08 -10.55 3.34
N GLU A 123 -1.47 -11.65 2.72
CA GLU A 123 -2.21 -12.73 3.40
C GLU A 123 -1.49 -13.33 4.61
N GLY A 124 -0.15 -13.35 4.60
CA GLY A 124 0.65 -13.79 5.73
C GLY A 124 0.77 -12.79 6.88
N CYS A 125 0.18 -11.60 6.75
CA CYS A 125 0.19 -10.61 7.80
C CYS A 125 -0.74 -11.04 8.95
N GLU A 126 -0.13 -11.22 10.12
CA GLU A 126 -0.82 -11.30 11.40
C GLU A 126 -0.95 -9.88 11.94
N ILE A 127 -2.13 -9.25 11.76
CA ILE A 127 -2.34 -7.82 12.05
C ILE A 127 -1.97 -7.50 13.49
N GLU A 128 -2.24 -8.42 14.42
CA GLU A 128 -1.94 -8.25 15.84
C GLU A 128 -0.43 -8.05 16.09
N LYS A 129 0.40 -8.73 15.31
CA LYS A 129 1.86 -8.63 15.39
C LYS A 129 2.44 -7.43 14.64
N VAL A 130 1.62 -6.68 13.90
CA VAL A 130 2.01 -5.50 13.13
C VAL A 130 1.40 -4.24 13.71
N ALA A 131 0.07 -4.15 13.74
CA ALA A 131 -0.68 -2.98 14.22
C ALA A 131 -0.48 -2.72 15.73
N GLY A 132 -0.33 -3.79 16.53
CA GLY A 132 -0.05 -3.68 17.97
C GLY A 132 1.28 -2.96 18.24
N PRO A 133 2.44 -3.49 17.80
CA PRO A 133 3.74 -2.83 17.98
C PRO A 133 3.88 -1.47 17.30
N LEU A 134 3.03 -1.14 16.31
CA LEU A 134 2.96 0.18 15.69
C LEU A 134 2.10 1.18 16.49
N GLY A 135 1.46 0.75 17.59
CA GLY A 135 0.62 1.59 18.41
C GLY A 135 -0.75 1.93 17.80
N ILE A 136 -1.16 1.28 16.70
CA ILE A 136 -2.45 1.55 16.05
C ILE A 136 -3.60 1.19 16.99
N PHE A 137 -3.55 0.01 17.61
CA PHE A 137 -4.58 -0.41 18.56
C PHE A 137 -4.59 0.44 19.82
N ALA A 138 -3.42 0.85 20.32
CA ALA A 138 -3.32 1.74 21.47
C ALA A 138 -4.03 3.10 21.21
N VAL A 139 -3.89 3.65 20.00
CA VAL A 139 -4.58 4.89 19.59
C VAL A 139 -6.10 4.67 19.51
N ILE A 140 -6.55 3.57 18.90
CA ILE A 140 -7.98 3.23 18.80
C ILE A 140 -8.59 3.06 20.20
N ASP A 141 -7.93 2.31 21.09
CA ASP A 141 -8.40 2.06 22.45
C ASP A 141 -8.45 3.33 23.30
N HIS A 142 -7.47 4.23 23.12
CA HIS A 142 -7.48 5.53 23.77
C HIS A 142 -8.67 6.39 23.30
N LEU A 143 -8.95 6.43 21.99
CA LEU A 143 -10.12 7.13 21.44
C LEU A 143 -11.45 6.54 21.92
N ARG A 144 -11.57 5.21 21.94
CA ARG A 144 -12.77 4.50 22.41
C ARG A 144 -13.05 4.77 23.88
N ARG A 145 -12.00 4.82 24.73
CA ARG A 145 -12.13 5.22 26.14
C ARG A 145 -12.64 6.66 26.31
N GLY A 146 -12.35 7.53 25.35
CA GLY A 146 -12.94 8.87 25.25
C GLY A 146 -14.35 8.92 24.66
N GLY A 147 -14.98 7.77 24.37
CA GLY A 147 -16.34 7.69 23.84
C GLY A 147 -16.46 7.71 22.31
N ALA A 148 -15.35 7.69 21.57
CA ALA A 148 -15.39 7.69 20.10
C ALA A 148 -15.80 6.32 19.52
N ASP A 149 -16.66 6.32 18.49
CA ASP A 149 -16.96 5.15 17.67
C ASP A 149 -15.91 4.99 16.56
N VAL A 150 -14.82 4.29 16.87
CA VAL A 150 -13.75 3.95 15.93
C VAL A 150 -13.28 2.52 16.19
N ASP A 151 -13.03 1.77 15.12
CA ASP A 151 -12.47 0.42 15.21
C ASP A 151 -11.59 0.09 14.00
N PHE A 152 -10.82 -0.98 14.12
CA PHE A 152 -10.04 -1.56 13.04
C PHE A 152 -10.81 -2.68 12.34
N VAL A 153 -10.92 -2.63 11.02
CA VAL A 153 -11.56 -3.66 10.20
C VAL A 153 -10.50 -4.33 9.32
N ASP A 154 -10.24 -5.61 9.58
CA ASP A 154 -9.50 -6.47 8.65
C ASP A 154 -10.44 -6.86 7.50
N LEU A 155 -10.18 -6.30 6.32
CA LEU A 155 -11.05 -6.51 5.15
C LEU A 155 -10.91 -7.92 4.57
N ARG A 156 -9.93 -8.70 5.03
CA ARG A 156 -9.68 -10.07 4.57
C ARG A 156 -10.64 -11.04 5.27
N TYR A 157 -11.24 -11.95 4.50
CA TYR A 157 -12.02 -13.06 5.04
C TYR A 157 -11.15 -14.31 5.33
N PHE A 158 -9.85 -14.25 5.04
CA PHE A 158 -8.88 -15.28 5.41
C PHE A 158 -7.46 -14.72 5.50
N ARG A 159 -6.59 -15.43 6.21
CA ARG A 159 -5.13 -15.23 6.21
C ARG A 159 -4.40 -16.54 5.93
N VAL A 160 -3.16 -16.47 5.46
CA VAL A 160 -2.29 -17.63 5.24
C VAL A 160 -0.99 -17.43 6.01
N ALA A 161 -0.97 -17.88 7.27
CA ALA A 161 0.17 -17.67 8.15
C ALA A 161 1.13 -18.87 8.11
N PRO A 162 2.46 -18.65 8.12
CA PRO A 162 3.41 -19.73 8.21
C PRO A 162 3.54 -20.26 9.65
N TYR A 163 3.50 -21.59 9.79
CA TYR A 163 3.84 -22.32 11.00
C TYR A 163 5.10 -23.14 10.75
N PHE A 164 6.23 -22.68 11.27
CA PHE A 164 7.52 -23.32 11.05
C PHE A 164 7.86 -24.27 12.21
N ALA A 165 8.14 -25.54 11.88
CA ALA A 165 8.72 -26.51 12.81
C ALA A 165 10.24 -26.28 12.97
N LEU A 166 10.89 -25.76 11.92
CA LEU A 166 12.27 -25.24 11.95
C LEU A 166 12.24 -23.83 11.35
N ASP A 167 12.58 -22.82 12.16
CA ASP A 167 12.52 -21.40 11.79
C ASP A 167 13.91 -20.76 11.88
N ASP A 168 14.47 -20.33 10.74
CA ASP A 168 15.83 -19.77 10.61
C ASP A 168 16.91 -20.54 11.39
N VAL A 169 16.87 -21.88 11.39
CA VAL A 169 17.90 -22.68 12.07
C VAL A 169 19.18 -22.57 11.27
N ARG A 170 20.19 -21.91 11.83
CA ARG A 170 21.49 -21.70 11.17
C ARG A 170 22.46 -22.84 11.46
N ARG A 171 22.90 -23.56 10.43
CA ARG A 171 23.97 -24.58 10.52
C ARG A 171 24.96 -24.42 9.38
N GLY A 172 26.25 -24.35 9.69
CA GLY A 172 27.31 -24.18 8.68
C GLY A 172 27.19 -22.89 7.86
N GLY A 173 26.67 -21.80 8.43
CA GLY A 173 26.44 -20.54 7.71
C GLY A 173 25.18 -20.50 6.83
N LEU A 174 24.38 -21.57 6.84
CA LEU A 174 23.17 -21.72 6.02
C LEU A 174 21.91 -21.67 6.88
N SER A 175 20.87 -21.00 6.41
CA SER A 175 19.54 -20.92 7.06
C SER A 175 18.61 -22.01 6.52
N TYR A 176 18.04 -22.81 7.41
CA TYR A 176 17.08 -23.86 7.08
C TYR A 176 15.70 -23.51 7.63
N ASN A 177 14.68 -23.63 6.78
CA ASN A 177 13.28 -23.40 7.13
C ASN A 177 12.44 -24.61 6.72
N LEU A 178 11.66 -25.15 7.66
CA LEU A 178 10.68 -26.20 7.41
C LEU A 178 9.38 -25.82 8.11
N GLY A 179 8.31 -25.66 7.34
CA GLY A 179 7.03 -25.22 7.87
C GLY A 179 5.85 -25.46 6.94
N LEU A 180 4.67 -25.26 7.50
CA LEU A 180 3.38 -25.33 6.84
C LEU A 180 2.83 -23.91 6.64
N LEU A 181 2.13 -23.70 5.54
CA LEU A 181 1.31 -22.50 5.35
C LEU A 181 -0.15 -22.85 5.69
N VAL A 182 -0.65 -22.24 6.76
CA VAL A 182 -1.97 -22.53 7.32
C VAL A 182 -2.93 -21.41 6.93
N ARG A 183 -3.98 -21.79 6.21
CA ARG A 183 -5.09 -20.88 5.89
C ARG A 183 -6.06 -20.83 7.06
N THR A 184 -6.36 -19.64 7.54
CA THR A 184 -7.30 -19.40 8.66
C THR A 184 -8.39 -18.45 8.20
N ARG A 185 -9.66 -18.81 8.44
CA ARG A 185 -10.81 -17.94 8.18
C ARG A 185 -10.79 -16.75 9.14
N LEU A 186 -11.11 -15.58 8.61
CA LEU A 186 -11.29 -14.33 9.35
C LEU A 186 -12.75 -13.86 9.23
N PRO A 187 -13.22 -12.94 10.11
CA PRO A 187 -14.57 -12.40 10.02
C PRO A 187 -14.88 -11.75 8.66
N GLY A 188 -13.87 -11.12 8.04
CA GLY A 188 -14.03 -10.39 6.79
C GLY A 188 -14.70 -9.02 6.97
N ASP A 189 -15.04 -8.39 5.85
CA ASP A 189 -15.76 -7.13 5.84
C ASP A 189 -17.16 -7.33 6.43
N PRO A 190 -17.54 -6.62 7.51
CA PRO A 190 -18.87 -6.72 8.11
C PRO A 190 -20.01 -6.36 7.15
N ARG A 191 -19.71 -5.63 6.06
CA ARG A 191 -20.70 -5.26 5.04
C ARG A 191 -20.69 -6.22 3.84
N GLY A 192 -19.85 -7.26 3.87
CA GLY A 192 -19.67 -8.21 2.79
C GLY A 192 -18.91 -7.62 1.60
N TYR A 193 -18.96 -8.33 0.47
CA TYR A 193 -18.16 -8.03 -0.71
C TYR A 193 -19.03 -7.82 -1.94
N ARG A 194 -18.45 -7.20 -2.98
CA ARG A 194 -19.07 -7.00 -4.29
C ARG A 194 -18.02 -7.13 -5.39
N VAL A 195 -18.34 -7.90 -6.42
CA VAL A 195 -17.55 -7.97 -7.65
C VAL A 195 -17.88 -6.76 -8.51
N VAL A 196 -16.84 -6.15 -9.06
CA VAL A 196 -16.89 -5.00 -9.97
C VAL A 196 -16.17 -5.40 -11.24
N ASP A 197 -16.86 -5.34 -12.37
CA ASP A 197 -16.28 -5.53 -13.70
C ASP A 197 -16.04 -4.16 -14.35
N LEU A 198 -14.79 -3.88 -14.74
CA LEU A 198 -14.45 -2.65 -15.43
C LEU A 198 -14.64 -2.74 -16.95
N GLY A 199 -14.73 -3.95 -17.53
CA GLY A 199 -14.80 -4.16 -18.98
C GLY A 199 -13.80 -3.29 -19.75
N ASP A 200 -14.26 -2.61 -20.80
CA ASP A 200 -13.45 -1.73 -21.67
C ASP A 200 -12.82 -0.52 -20.95
N ARG A 201 -13.19 -0.26 -19.70
CA ARG A 201 -12.61 0.82 -18.87
C ARG A 201 -11.42 0.35 -18.04
N SER A 202 -11.02 -0.92 -18.16
CA SER A 202 -9.81 -1.46 -17.54
C SER A 202 -8.54 -1.03 -18.30
N ALA A 203 -7.43 -0.86 -17.57
CA ALA A 203 -6.10 -0.72 -18.13
C ALA A 203 -5.62 -1.99 -18.86
N PHE A 204 -6.27 -3.13 -18.63
CA PHE A 204 -6.08 -4.37 -19.39
C PHE A 204 -6.91 -4.44 -20.69
N ALA A 205 -7.84 -3.50 -20.91
CA ALA A 205 -8.53 -3.35 -22.19
C ALA A 205 -7.74 -2.49 -23.20
N LEU A 206 -6.64 -1.86 -22.76
CA LEU A 206 -5.76 -1.09 -23.65
C LEU A 206 -5.13 -2.00 -24.71
N ARG A 207 -4.94 -1.47 -25.93
CA ARG A 207 -4.28 -2.20 -27.03
C ARG A 207 -2.87 -2.72 -26.68
N SER A 208 -2.18 -2.02 -25.78
CA SER A 208 -0.84 -2.41 -25.31
C SER A 208 -0.86 -3.51 -24.24
N ALA A 209 -2.03 -3.88 -23.73
CA ALA A 209 -2.13 -4.85 -22.65
C ALA A 209 -1.84 -6.28 -23.14
N PRO A 210 -1.21 -7.11 -22.30
CA PRO A 210 -1.01 -8.52 -22.59
C PRO A 210 -2.36 -9.27 -22.62
N PRO A 211 -2.47 -10.37 -23.39
CA PRO A 211 -3.67 -11.20 -23.42
C PRO A 211 -4.04 -11.73 -22.03
N GLY A 212 -5.34 -11.76 -21.72
CA GLY A 212 -5.87 -12.19 -20.44
C GLY A 212 -5.44 -13.61 -20.03
N GLU A 213 -5.29 -14.51 -21.00
CA GLU A 213 -4.87 -15.91 -20.83
C GLU A 213 -3.44 -16.03 -20.29
N ARG A 214 -2.66 -14.95 -20.36
CA ARG A 214 -1.27 -14.87 -19.90
C ARG A 214 -1.09 -14.12 -18.58
N LEU A 215 -2.15 -13.55 -18.01
CA LEU A 215 -2.11 -12.82 -16.75
C LEU A 215 -1.95 -13.78 -15.56
N ARG A 216 -1.05 -13.45 -14.63
CA ARG A 216 -0.64 -14.30 -13.51
C ARG A 216 -0.47 -13.51 -12.22
N PHE A 217 -0.63 -14.15 -11.06
CA PHE A 217 -0.54 -13.50 -9.74
C PHE A 217 0.73 -13.89 -8.95
N HIS A 218 0.76 -15.13 -8.46
CA HIS A 218 1.82 -15.70 -7.64
C HIS A 218 1.83 -17.19 -7.88
N ARG A 219 2.99 -17.83 -7.71
CA ARG A 219 3.20 -19.23 -8.07
C ARG A 219 2.14 -20.24 -7.55
N SER A 220 1.64 -20.07 -6.33
CA SER A 220 0.61 -20.98 -5.77
C SER A 220 -0.80 -20.75 -6.34
N HIS A 221 -1.03 -19.59 -6.94
CA HIS A 221 -2.29 -19.15 -7.52
C HIS A 221 -1.97 -18.55 -8.90
N TYR A 222 -1.26 -19.35 -9.70
CA TYR A 222 -0.60 -18.83 -10.91
C TYR A 222 -1.63 -18.29 -11.89
N GLU A 223 -2.69 -19.05 -12.16
CA GLU A 223 -3.69 -18.75 -13.20
C GLU A 223 -5.01 -18.18 -12.66
N THR A 224 -5.10 -17.90 -11.36
CA THR A 224 -6.33 -17.38 -10.75
C THR A 224 -6.82 -16.04 -11.32
N PRO A 225 -5.98 -15.16 -11.91
CA PRO A 225 -6.51 -13.98 -12.61
C PRO A 225 -7.26 -14.30 -13.90
N VAL A 226 -6.96 -15.42 -14.58
CA VAL A 226 -7.41 -15.69 -15.95
C VAL A 226 -8.94 -15.66 -16.09
N PRO A 227 -9.74 -16.32 -15.24
CA PRO A 227 -11.21 -16.31 -15.38
C PRO A 227 -11.83 -14.92 -15.23
N HIS A 228 -11.15 -14.02 -14.52
CA HIS A 228 -11.60 -12.67 -14.16
C HIS A 228 -11.11 -11.59 -15.12
N HIS A 229 -10.13 -11.90 -15.97
CA HIS A 229 -9.51 -10.93 -16.89
C HIS A 229 -9.47 -11.42 -18.35
N THR A 230 -10.41 -12.27 -18.76
CA THR A 230 -10.53 -12.80 -20.13
C THR A 230 -11.93 -12.58 -20.71
N GLY A 231 -12.04 -12.60 -22.04
CA GLY A 231 -13.32 -12.48 -22.74
C GLY A 231 -14.00 -11.13 -22.53
N GLY A 232 -13.22 -10.04 -22.46
CA GLY A 232 -13.71 -8.67 -22.27
C GLY A 232 -14.09 -8.32 -20.83
N ARG A 233 -14.00 -9.26 -19.88
CA ARG A 233 -14.22 -8.99 -18.45
C ARG A 233 -12.91 -8.62 -17.78
N HIS A 234 -12.99 -7.71 -16.81
CA HIS A 234 -11.91 -7.34 -15.91
C HIS A 234 -12.46 -7.10 -14.50
N GLU A 235 -12.57 -8.18 -13.75
CA GLU A 235 -13.30 -8.28 -12.48
C GLU A 235 -12.40 -8.14 -11.24
N TYR A 236 -12.89 -7.41 -10.25
CA TYR A 236 -12.24 -7.20 -8.96
C TYR A 236 -13.24 -7.36 -7.82
N SER A 237 -12.85 -8.05 -6.74
CA SER A 237 -13.68 -8.16 -5.53
C SER A 237 -13.32 -7.05 -4.54
N LEU A 238 -14.32 -6.27 -4.15
CA LEU A 238 -14.17 -5.14 -3.25
C LEU A 238 -15.03 -5.31 -1.99
N PRO A 239 -14.47 -5.01 -0.80
CA PRO A 239 -15.21 -4.83 0.43
C PRO A 239 -16.25 -3.70 0.30
N ARG A 240 -17.49 -3.93 0.73
CA ARG A 240 -18.55 -2.90 0.74
C ARG A 240 -18.27 -1.79 1.75
N THR A 241 -17.48 -2.02 2.78
CA THR A 241 -16.98 -0.93 3.66
C THR A 241 -16.15 0.08 2.85
N VAL A 242 -15.42 -0.35 1.83
CA VAL A 242 -14.72 0.56 0.92
C VAL A 242 -15.69 1.21 -0.06
N LEU A 243 -16.61 0.43 -0.66
CA LEU A 243 -17.56 0.97 -1.63
C LEU A 243 -18.60 1.94 -1.01
N ASP A 244 -18.93 1.78 0.26
CA ASP A 244 -19.90 2.64 0.96
C ASP A 244 -19.27 3.91 1.54
N ALA A 245 -17.94 4.03 1.55
CA ALA A 245 -17.25 5.18 2.11
C ALA A 245 -17.53 6.45 1.28
N ASP A 246 -17.77 7.56 1.97
CA ASP A 246 -17.95 8.89 1.38
C ASP A 246 -16.61 9.64 1.30
N VAL A 247 -15.68 9.33 2.22
CA VAL A 247 -14.33 9.91 2.30
C VAL A 247 -13.28 8.83 2.57
N VAL A 248 -12.15 8.91 1.86
CA VAL A 248 -10.99 8.03 2.01
C VAL A 248 -9.78 8.84 2.45
N LEU A 249 -9.24 8.54 3.63
CA LEU A 249 -7.98 9.07 4.14
C LEU A 249 -6.91 7.98 4.01
N ASN A 250 -6.05 8.07 2.99
CA ASN A 250 -5.04 7.05 2.69
C ASN A 250 -3.69 7.47 3.29
N LEU A 251 -3.09 6.60 4.10
CA LEU A 251 -1.82 6.86 4.81
C LEU A 251 -0.71 5.91 4.31
N PRO A 252 -0.31 6.01 3.03
CA PRO A 252 0.67 5.12 2.42
C PRO A 252 2.06 5.34 3.01
N LYS A 253 2.96 4.37 2.75
CA LYS A 253 4.35 4.44 3.20
C LYS A 253 5.28 4.93 2.09
N MET A 254 6.18 5.87 2.41
CA MET A 254 7.31 6.25 1.57
C MET A 254 8.33 5.11 1.57
N LYS A 255 8.26 4.22 0.58
CA LYS A 255 9.22 3.13 0.44
C LYS A 255 9.37 2.61 -0.97
N THR A 256 10.55 2.07 -1.27
CA THR A 256 10.81 1.34 -2.52
C THR A 256 10.05 0.01 -2.59
N HIS A 257 9.86 -0.51 -3.80
CA HIS A 257 9.15 -1.76 -4.05
C HIS A 257 9.68 -2.48 -5.31
N LYS A 258 10.08 -3.74 -5.19
CA LYS A 258 10.71 -4.49 -6.31
C LYS A 258 9.85 -4.66 -7.57
N LYS A 259 8.52 -4.68 -7.47
CA LYS A 259 7.64 -4.83 -8.65
C LYS A 259 7.19 -3.51 -9.29
N THR A 260 7.31 -2.39 -8.59
CA THR A 260 6.66 -1.12 -8.98
C THR A 260 7.52 0.11 -8.75
N GLY A 261 8.79 -0.06 -8.38
CA GLY A 261 9.73 1.00 -8.02
C GLY A 261 9.48 1.51 -6.61
N VAL A 262 8.24 1.90 -6.32
CA VAL A 262 7.81 2.48 -5.04
C VAL A 262 6.44 1.95 -4.59
N THR A 263 6.09 2.20 -3.32
CA THR A 263 4.77 1.89 -2.75
C THR A 263 3.83 3.09 -2.89
N LEU A 264 3.95 4.09 -2.01
CA LEU A 264 3.20 5.34 -2.09
C LEU A 264 1.67 5.15 -2.22
N ALA A 265 0.92 6.19 -2.60
CA ALA A 265 -0.53 6.26 -2.54
C ALA A 265 -1.22 5.43 -3.61
N LEU A 266 -0.74 5.46 -4.86
CA LEU A 266 -1.35 4.71 -5.97
C LEU A 266 -1.38 3.22 -5.67
N LYS A 267 -0.25 2.63 -5.25
CA LYS A 267 -0.19 1.19 -4.94
C LYS A 267 -0.92 0.81 -3.66
N SER A 268 -1.04 1.75 -2.72
CA SER A 268 -1.71 1.53 -1.43
C SER A 268 -3.10 0.93 -1.60
N VAL A 269 -3.81 1.26 -2.69
CA VAL A 269 -5.18 0.78 -2.96
C VAL A 269 -5.32 -0.74 -3.06
N ILE A 270 -4.24 -1.50 -3.26
CA ILE A 270 -4.29 -2.96 -3.15
C ILE A 270 -4.82 -3.39 -1.78
N GLY A 271 -4.53 -2.62 -0.73
CA GLY A 271 -5.05 -2.85 0.62
C GLY A 271 -6.53 -2.55 0.80
N PHE A 272 -7.25 -2.15 -0.25
CA PHE A 272 -8.71 -2.04 -0.26
C PHE A 272 -9.41 -3.24 -0.91
N THR A 273 -8.69 -4.31 -1.25
CA THR A 273 -9.25 -5.50 -1.93
C THR A 273 -9.22 -6.73 -1.04
N ASN A 274 -10.16 -7.67 -1.23
CA ASN A 274 -10.18 -8.96 -0.53
C ASN A 274 -9.64 -10.11 -1.39
N GLU A 275 -9.93 -10.15 -2.69
CA GLU A 275 -9.48 -11.22 -3.59
C GLU A 275 -8.16 -10.89 -4.27
N LYS A 276 -7.05 -11.04 -3.54
CA LYS A 276 -5.72 -10.73 -4.07
C LYS A 276 -5.28 -11.66 -5.19
N TYR A 277 -5.77 -12.90 -5.17
CA TYR A 277 -5.45 -13.91 -6.19
C TYR A 277 -6.02 -13.55 -7.56
N TRP A 278 -7.05 -12.72 -7.65
CA TRP A 278 -7.61 -12.29 -8.93
C TRP A 278 -6.73 -11.23 -9.59
N LEU A 279 -5.90 -10.52 -8.82
CA LEU A 279 -5.14 -9.38 -9.28
C LEU A 279 -3.96 -9.81 -10.17
N PRO A 280 -3.90 -9.44 -11.45
CA PRO A 280 -2.72 -9.66 -12.26
C PRO A 280 -1.50 -8.93 -11.66
N HIS A 281 -0.41 -9.66 -11.44
CA HIS A 281 0.85 -9.11 -10.94
C HIS A 281 1.99 -9.21 -11.95
N PHE A 282 1.89 -10.14 -12.89
CA PHE A 282 2.83 -10.31 -13.99
C PHE A 282 2.15 -11.10 -15.12
N THR A 283 2.77 -11.10 -16.28
CA THR A 283 2.41 -11.84 -17.49
C THR A 283 3.41 -12.97 -17.67
N ALA A 284 2.90 -14.18 -17.90
CA ALA A 284 3.71 -15.39 -17.99
C ALA A 284 4.86 -15.26 -19.00
N GLY A 285 6.06 -15.66 -18.59
CA GLY A 285 7.26 -15.66 -19.42
C GLY A 285 8.18 -14.44 -19.23
N ASP A 286 9.17 -14.33 -20.11
CA ASP A 286 10.16 -13.25 -20.14
C ASP A 286 9.97 -12.37 -21.40
N PRO A 287 10.70 -11.26 -21.55
CA PRO A 287 10.51 -10.33 -22.67
C PRO A 287 10.64 -10.96 -24.05
N SER A 288 11.44 -12.02 -24.22
CA SER A 288 11.61 -12.70 -25.52
C SER A 288 10.33 -13.34 -26.05
N VAL A 289 9.37 -13.63 -25.16
CA VAL A 289 8.05 -14.16 -25.49
C VAL A 289 6.93 -13.19 -25.12
N GLY A 290 7.25 -11.93 -24.81
CA GLY A 290 6.29 -10.89 -24.41
C GLY A 290 5.71 -11.09 -23.00
N GLY A 291 6.43 -11.77 -22.11
CA GLY A 291 6.10 -11.83 -20.67
C GLY A 291 6.93 -10.87 -19.84
N ASP A 292 6.56 -10.69 -18.58
CA ASP A 292 7.28 -9.83 -17.62
C ASP A 292 7.52 -10.53 -16.27
N GLU A 293 7.29 -11.85 -16.18
CA GLU A 293 7.52 -12.65 -14.97
C GLU A 293 9.01 -12.67 -14.57
N PHE A 294 9.88 -12.72 -15.58
CA PHE A 294 11.33 -12.76 -15.45
C PHE A 294 11.99 -11.65 -16.26
N ASP A 295 13.17 -11.21 -15.84
CA ASP A 295 14.00 -10.23 -16.56
C ASP A 295 14.73 -10.85 -17.77
N ARG A 296 14.88 -12.18 -17.78
CA ARG A 296 15.53 -12.94 -18.86
C ARG A 296 14.98 -14.36 -18.97
N PRO A 297 15.24 -15.06 -20.09
CA PRO A 297 14.97 -16.49 -20.19
C PRO A 297 15.58 -17.28 -19.04
N ARG A 298 14.78 -18.18 -18.45
CA ARG A 298 15.21 -19.07 -17.37
C ARG A 298 16.03 -20.25 -17.90
N SER A 299 17.13 -20.54 -17.22
CA SER A 299 17.91 -21.76 -17.40
C SER A 299 17.16 -23.01 -16.92
N LEU A 300 17.56 -24.20 -17.39
CA LEU A 300 16.97 -25.46 -16.96
C LEU A 300 17.12 -25.69 -15.44
N ALA A 301 18.29 -25.37 -14.88
CA ALA A 301 18.55 -25.48 -13.44
C ALA A 301 17.59 -24.59 -12.62
N GLU A 302 17.34 -23.36 -13.06
CA GLU A 302 16.41 -22.45 -12.39
C GLU A 302 14.97 -22.96 -12.40
N ARG A 303 14.55 -23.66 -13.47
CA ARG A 303 13.22 -24.28 -13.56
C ARG A 303 13.09 -25.46 -12.61
N ILE A 304 14.14 -26.28 -12.49
CA ILE A 304 14.20 -27.44 -11.59
C ILE A 304 14.16 -26.95 -10.14
N GLU A 305 15.02 -25.99 -9.76
CA GLU A 305 15.09 -25.45 -8.40
C GLU A 305 13.73 -24.91 -7.94
N ASP A 306 13.04 -24.14 -8.79
CA ASP A 306 11.71 -23.65 -8.47
C ASP A 306 10.81 -24.85 -8.16
N LYS A 307 10.71 -25.86 -9.04
CA LYS A 307 9.81 -27.02 -8.87
C LYS A 307 9.94 -27.70 -7.50
N PHE A 308 11.13 -27.77 -6.91
CA PHE A 308 11.38 -28.42 -5.63
C PHE A 308 11.24 -27.51 -4.40
N SER A 309 10.99 -26.21 -4.57
CA SER A 309 10.97 -25.26 -3.43
C SER A 309 9.65 -25.22 -2.65
N ARG A 310 8.55 -25.72 -3.24
CA ARG A 310 7.21 -25.68 -2.64
C ARG A 310 6.31 -26.77 -3.23
N PHE A 311 5.69 -27.57 -2.36
CA PHE A 311 4.81 -28.67 -2.73
C PHE A 311 3.39 -28.40 -2.23
N PRO A 312 2.37 -28.51 -3.09
CA PRO A 312 0.98 -28.38 -2.66
C PRO A 312 0.60 -29.54 -1.73
N LEU A 313 -0.29 -29.26 -0.76
CA LEU A 313 -0.91 -30.25 0.12
C LEU A 313 -2.44 -30.10 0.05
N PRO A 314 -3.24 -31.11 0.45
CA PRO A 314 -4.70 -30.99 0.50
C PRO A 314 -5.16 -29.77 1.33
N GLY A 315 -6.32 -29.18 0.97
CA GLY A 315 -6.93 -28.08 1.73
C GLY A 315 -6.26 -26.70 1.57
N ASP A 316 -5.73 -26.38 0.38
CA ASP A 316 -4.97 -25.16 0.07
C ASP A 316 -3.69 -24.97 0.92
N HIS A 317 -3.19 -26.04 1.54
CA HIS A 317 -1.95 -26.02 2.29
C HIS A 317 -0.73 -26.18 1.36
N SER A 318 0.45 -25.82 1.85
CA SER A 318 1.70 -26.07 1.12
C SER A 318 2.83 -26.44 2.07
N LEU A 319 3.64 -27.42 1.69
CA LEU A 319 4.94 -27.70 2.27
C LEU A 319 5.99 -26.82 1.57
N VAL A 320 6.79 -26.09 2.35
CA VAL A 320 7.92 -25.32 1.84
C VAL A 320 9.21 -26.00 2.28
N ALA A 321 10.02 -26.44 1.32
CA ALA A 321 11.34 -27.01 1.55
C ALA A 321 12.35 -26.23 0.71
N ARG A 322 13.26 -25.50 1.36
CA ARG A 322 14.26 -24.69 0.65
C ARG A 322 15.65 -25.04 1.14
N LEU A 323 16.49 -25.49 0.23
CA LEU A 323 17.93 -25.63 0.45
C LEU A 323 18.58 -24.25 0.37
N ALA A 324 19.59 -24.02 1.20
CA ALA A 324 20.28 -22.74 1.24
C ALA A 324 21.09 -22.52 -0.04
N ARG A 325 21.04 -21.31 -0.61
CA ARG A 325 21.83 -20.91 -1.79
C ARG A 325 23.10 -20.21 -1.32
N VAL A 326 24.25 -20.69 -1.78
CA VAL A 326 25.55 -20.03 -1.60
C VAL A 326 25.83 -19.18 -2.84
N GLY A 327 26.00 -17.87 -2.68
CA GLY A 327 26.62 -16.99 -3.69
C GLY A 327 25.81 -16.67 -4.96
N ALA A 328 24.55 -17.09 -5.09
CA ALA A 328 23.75 -16.78 -6.28
C ALA A 328 23.14 -15.35 -6.22
N PRO A 329 23.14 -14.57 -7.32
CA PRO A 329 22.49 -13.27 -7.37
C PRO A 329 20.98 -13.37 -7.08
N SER A 330 20.38 -12.26 -6.63
CA SER A 330 18.93 -12.19 -6.38
C SER A 330 18.17 -12.48 -7.68
N LYS A 331 17.43 -13.59 -7.71
CA LYS A 331 16.65 -14.00 -8.88
C LYS A 331 15.40 -13.12 -8.99
N VAL A 332 15.19 -12.50 -10.15
CA VAL A 332 13.91 -11.87 -10.48
C VAL A 332 12.88 -12.97 -10.66
N ILE A 333 11.79 -12.87 -9.91
CA ILE A 333 10.64 -13.77 -9.98
C ILE A 333 9.37 -12.95 -9.77
N ASP A 334 8.24 -13.49 -10.23
CA ASP A 334 6.91 -12.90 -10.08
C ASP A 334 6.85 -11.43 -10.54
N GLY A 335 7.62 -11.07 -11.57
CA GLY A 335 7.68 -9.70 -12.10
C GLY A 335 8.30 -8.68 -11.13
N SER A 336 9.25 -9.10 -10.29
CA SER A 336 9.92 -8.23 -9.31
C SER A 336 11.08 -7.41 -9.89
N TRP A 337 10.82 -6.68 -10.98
CA TRP A 337 11.80 -5.84 -11.68
C TRP A 337 11.14 -4.69 -12.45
N GLU A 338 11.94 -3.76 -12.96
CA GLU A 338 11.47 -2.55 -13.66
C GLU A 338 10.70 -2.81 -14.96
N GLY A 339 10.91 -3.97 -15.60
CA GLY A 339 10.21 -4.36 -16.83
C GLY A 339 8.79 -4.89 -16.62
N ASN A 340 8.25 -4.86 -15.41
CA ASN A 340 6.87 -5.26 -15.13
C ASN A 340 5.88 -4.28 -15.82
N ASP A 341 5.13 -4.78 -16.80
CA ASP A 341 4.08 -4.04 -17.53
C ASP A 341 2.66 -4.48 -17.13
N THR A 342 2.54 -5.32 -16.11
CA THR A 342 1.25 -5.88 -15.67
C THR A 342 0.70 -5.17 -14.44
N LEU A 343 1.49 -5.07 -13.37
CA LEU A 343 0.99 -4.70 -12.05
C LEU A 343 0.54 -3.24 -11.96
N TRP A 344 1.13 -2.34 -12.76
CA TRP A 344 0.68 -0.95 -12.78
C TRP A 344 -0.77 -0.84 -13.31
N ARG A 345 -1.18 -1.68 -14.25
CA ARG A 345 -2.56 -1.71 -14.80
C ARG A 345 -3.56 -2.10 -13.73
N THR A 346 -3.25 -3.16 -12.99
CA THR A 346 -4.01 -3.58 -11.80
C THR A 346 -4.13 -2.43 -10.79
N ILE A 347 -3.04 -1.73 -10.50
CA ILE A 347 -3.05 -0.61 -9.57
C ILE A 347 -3.97 0.51 -10.06
N LEU A 348 -3.90 0.89 -11.34
CA LEU A 348 -4.72 1.96 -11.87
C LEU A 348 -6.20 1.57 -12.00
N ASP A 349 -6.51 0.30 -12.25
CA ASP A 349 -7.87 -0.21 -12.22
C ASP A 349 -8.47 -0.16 -10.82
N LEU A 350 -7.71 -0.56 -9.80
CA LEU A 350 -8.16 -0.43 -8.42
C LEU A 350 -8.33 1.03 -7.98
N ASN A 351 -7.46 1.93 -8.44
CA ASN A 351 -7.68 3.37 -8.25
C ASN A 351 -8.96 3.83 -8.95
N ARG A 352 -9.20 3.40 -10.21
CA ARG A 352 -10.43 3.72 -10.94
C ARG A 352 -11.67 3.24 -10.18
N ILE A 353 -11.64 2.04 -9.61
CA ILE A 353 -12.74 1.54 -8.78
C ILE A 353 -12.93 2.42 -7.54
N LEU A 354 -11.84 2.73 -6.82
CA LEU A 354 -11.89 3.56 -5.62
C LEU A 354 -12.48 4.95 -5.88
N PHE A 355 -12.20 5.56 -7.03
CA PHE A 355 -12.70 6.90 -7.34
C PHE A 355 -14.05 6.90 -8.03
N PHE A 356 -14.33 5.96 -8.92
CA PHE A 356 -15.43 6.08 -9.89
C PHE A 356 -16.53 5.03 -9.72
N VAL A 357 -16.34 3.98 -8.95
CA VAL A 357 -17.38 2.97 -8.74
C VAL A 357 -18.16 3.30 -7.48
N ASP A 358 -19.48 3.44 -7.60
CA ASP A 358 -20.35 3.79 -6.49
C ASP A 358 -20.61 2.62 -5.53
N ARG A 359 -21.44 2.88 -4.51
CA ARG A 359 -21.83 1.89 -3.52
C ARG A 359 -22.50 0.65 -4.12
N ASP A 360 -23.16 0.78 -5.27
CA ASP A 360 -23.90 -0.27 -5.96
C ASP A 360 -23.03 -1.11 -6.90
N GLY A 361 -21.75 -0.74 -7.05
CA GLY A 361 -20.81 -1.37 -7.97
C GLY A 361 -20.90 -0.82 -9.39
N ILE A 362 -21.56 0.31 -9.59
CA ILE A 362 -21.75 0.92 -10.90
C ILE A 362 -20.66 1.97 -11.13
N LEU A 363 -19.97 1.85 -12.26
CA LEU A 363 -18.99 2.83 -12.70
C LEU A 363 -19.67 4.15 -13.09
N ARG A 364 -19.16 5.27 -12.59
CA ARG A 364 -19.63 6.63 -12.83
C ARG A 364 -18.58 7.44 -13.59
N ASP A 365 -19.00 8.49 -14.27
CA ASP A 365 -18.09 9.38 -15.01
C ASP A 365 -17.40 10.41 -14.11
N GLN A 366 -17.96 10.66 -12.93
CA GLN A 366 -17.41 11.57 -11.92
C GLN A 366 -17.00 10.81 -10.66
N PRO A 367 -16.00 11.31 -9.91
CA PRO A 367 -15.53 10.64 -8.71
C PRO A 367 -16.63 10.69 -7.65
N VAL A 368 -16.85 9.57 -7.00
CA VAL A 368 -17.92 9.38 -6.00
C VAL A 368 -17.41 9.50 -4.56
N ARG A 369 -16.09 9.57 -4.35
CA ARG A 369 -15.46 9.68 -3.04
C ARG A 369 -14.53 10.88 -2.97
N ARG A 370 -14.52 11.53 -1.81
CA ARG A 370 -13.50 12.53 -1.46
C ARG A 370 -12.27 11.82 -0.93
N TYR A 371 -11.08 12.37 -1.20
CA TYR A 371 -9.83 11.67 -0.97
C TYR A 371 -8.75 12.60 -0.45
N LEU A 372 -7.96 12.11 0.50
CA LEU A 372 -6.71 12.73 0.93
C LEU A 372 -5.66 11.65 1.13
N ALA A 373 -4.51 11.81 0.49
CA ALA A 373 -3.32 11.02 0.75
C ALA A 373 -2.37 11.76 1.68
N LEU A 374 -1.76 11.03 2.61
CA LEU A 374 -0.65 11.51 3.43
C LEU A 374 0.41 10.41 3.51
N VAL A 375 1.47 10.58 2.71
CA VAL A 375 2.61 9.66 2.62
C VAL A 375 3.49 9.80 3.85
N ASP A 376 3.61 8.70 4.59
CA ASP A 376 4.48 8.55 5.76
C ASP A 376 5.93 8.30 5.32
N GLY A 377 6.75 9.34 5.39
CA GLY A 377 8.20 9.29 5.23
C GLY A 377 8.98 9.70 6.47
N ILE A 378 8.38 9.62 7.67
CA ILE A 378 9.10 9.94 8.92
C ILE A 378 10.24 8.94 9.13
N VAL A 379 9.89 7.65 9.12
CA VAL A 379 10.83 6.54 8.95
C VAL A 379 10.45 5.82 7.66
N ALA A 380 11.08 6.17 6.55
CA ALA A 380 10.85 5.63 5.22
C ALA A 380 11.63 4.32 4.98
N GLY A 381 11.50 3.70 3.80
CA GLY A 381 12.20 2.45 3.47
C GLY A 381 12.84 2.43 2.07
N GLU A 382 14.06 1.92 1.94
CA GLU A 382 14.78 1.84 0.66
C GLU A 382 15.34 0.44 0.33
N GLY A 383 15.83 0.24 -0.90
CA GLY A 383 16.40 -1.02 -1.35
C GLY A 383 15.35 -2.09 -1.63
N GLU A 384 15.50 -3.28 -1.05
CA GLU A 384 14.76 -4.51 -1.41
C GLU A 384 13.37 -4.60 -0.75
N GLY A 385 12.58 -3.52 -0.82
CA GLY A 385 11.19 -3.48 -0.35
C GLY A 385 10.24 -4.38 -1.16
N PRO A 386 9.06 -4.76 -0.61
CA PRO A 386 8.47 -4.23 0.61
C PRO A 386 8.89 -4.96 1.91
N LEU A 387 9.51 -6.14 1.81
CA LEU A 387 9.82 -6.99 2.96
C LEU A 387 11.29 -6.93 3.40
N GLY A 388 12.20 -6.41 2.57
CA GLY A 388 13.64 -6.26 2.86
C GLY A 388 14.09 -4.80 2.78
N ALA A 389 13.20 -3.85 3.06
CA ALA A 389 13.53 -2.44 3.03
C ALA A 389 14.48 -2.06 4.18
N THR A 390 15.47 -1.24 3.88
CA THR A 390 16.36 -0.62 4.88
C THR A 390 15.71 0.68 5.38
N PRO A 391 15.62 0.93 6.70
CA PRO A 391 15.05 2.17 7.22
C PRO A 391 15.80 3.42 6.75
N VAL A 392 15.05 4.50 6.51
CA VAL A 392 15.56 5.84 6.19
C VAL A 392 14.82 6.86 7.06
N PHE A 393 15.53 7.54 7.95
CA PHE A 393 14.95 8.58 8.82
C PHE A 393 14.80 9.89 8.06
N ALA A 394 13.83 9.95 7.14
CA ALA A 394 13.62 11.11 6.29
C ALA A 394 12.85 12.24 6.98
N GLY A 395 12.13 11.97 8.08
CA GLY A 395 11.41 13.00 8.84
C GLY A 395 10.45 13.82 7.97
N THR A 396 9.86 13.21 6.94
CA THR A 396 9.14 13.92 5.88
C THR A 396 7.73 13.37 5.70
N LEU A 397 6.75 14.25 5.49
CA LEU A 397 5.40 13.93 5.06
C LEU A 397 5.12 14.59 3.70
N VAL A 398 4.41 13.89 2.83
CA VAL A 398 3.90 14.44 1.57
C VAL A 398 2.40 14.21 1.52
N GLY A 399 1.58 15.22 1.24
CA GLY A 399 0.14 15.05 1.19
C GLY A 399 -0.57 15.88 0.15
N GLY A 400 -1.76 15.43 -0.25
CA GLY A 400 -2.57 16.05 -1.29
C GLY A 400 -3.79 15.22 -1.67
N PHE A 401 -4.60 15.75 -2.58
CA PHE A 401 -5.92 15.18 -2.93
C PHE A 401 -5.91 14.30 -4.18
N ASP A 402 -4.82 14.31 -4.95
CA ASP A 402 -4.64 13.50 -6.15
C ASP A 402 -3.47 12.52 -5.95
N PRO A 403 -3.70 11.19 -5.99
CA PRO A 403 -2.67 10.21 -5.69
C PRO A 403 -1.54 10.19 -6.73
N GLY A 404 -1.80 10.57 -7.99
CA GLY A 404 -0.76 10.62 -9.02
C GLY A 404 0.23 11.76 -8.77
N ILE A 405 -0.28 12.95 -8.45
CA ILE A 405 0.55 14.12 -8.13
C ILE A 405 1.31 13.93 -6.81
N VAL A 406 0.64 13.35 -5.81
CA VAL A 406 1.26 13.02 -4.52
C VAL A 406 2.39 12.01 -4.72
N ASP A 407 2.17 10.94 -5.49
CA ASP A 407 3.20 9.93 -5.72
C ASP A 407 4.37 10.46 -6.53
N ALA A 408 4.12 11.28 -7.55
CA ALA A 408 5.18 11.92 -8.32
C ALA A 408 6.05 12.83 -7.42
N THR A 409 5.43 13.63 -6.57
CA THR A 409 6.14 14.52 -5.65
C THR A 409 6.89 13.72 -4.58
N ALA A 410 6.30 12.64 -4.05
CA ALA A 410 6.99 11.76 -3.11
C ALA A 410 8.14 10.99 -3.75
N ALA A 411 8.03 10.57 -5.02
CA ALA A 411 9.14 9.95 -5.75
C ALA A 411 10.31 10.92 -5.97
N GLU A 412 10.03 12.20 -6.27
CA GLU A 412 11.05 13.25 -6.35
C GLU A 412 11.74 13.51 -4.99
N GLU A 413 10.99 13.49 -3.88
CA GLU A 413 11.56 13.57 -2.53
C GLU A 413 12.44 12.36 -2.19
N MET A 414 12.16 11.19 -2.77
CA MET A 414 13.03 10.02 -2.67
C MET A 414 14.25 10.12 -3.61
N GLY A 415 14.31 11.12 -4.49
CA GLY A 415 15.36 11.31 -5.48
C GLY A 415 15.20 10.46 -6.75
N PHE A 416 13.97 10.02 -7.05
CA PHE A 416 13.64 9.27 -8.25
C PHE A 416 12.92 10.13 -9.29
N ASP A 417 13.11 9.81 -10.57
CA ASP A 417 12.35 10.40 -11.68
C ASP A 417 10.97 9.74 -11.79
N PRO A 418 9.86 10.48 -11.55
CA PRO A 418 8.51 9.94 -11.65
C PRO A 418 8.18 9.33 -13.01
N ALA A 419 8.77 9.83 -14.10
CA ALA A 419 8.50 9.32 -15.46
C ALA A 419 9.05 7.90 -15.68
N ARG A 420 10.04 7.48 -14.89
CA ARG A 420 10.60 6.12 -14.91
C ARG A 420 9.76 5.10 -14.13
N ILE A 421 8.74 5.55 -13.40
CA ILE A 421 7.87 4.69 -12.60
C ILE A 421 6.54 4.56 -13.34
N SER A 422 6.32 3.43 -14.04
CA SER A 422 5.15 3.24 -14.93
C SER A 422 3.82 3.57 -14.27
N MET A 423 3.58 3.14 -13.02
CA MET A 423 2.30 3.46 -12.36
C MET A 423 2.09 4.97 -12.15
N ILE A 424 3.14 5.75 -11.93
CA ILE A 424 3.04 7.20 -11.75
C ILE A 424 2.87 7.88 -13.12
N ARG A 425 3.70 7.50 -14.10
CA ARG A 425 3.63 8.02 -15.47
C ARG A 425 2.23 7.85 -16.07
N GLU A 426 1.66 6.65 -15.99
CA GLU A 426 0.36 6.32 -16.58
C GLU A 426 -0.82 6.88 -15.78
N ALA A 427 -0.64 7.12 -14.46
CA ALA A 427 -1.70 7.70 -13.63
C ALA A 427 -2.15 9.10 -14.10
N VAL A 428 -1.21 9.91 -14.61
CA VAL A 428 -1.43 11.31 -15.05
C VAL A 428 -2.42 11.42 -16.23
N GLY A 429 -2.75 10.31 -16.92
CA GLY A 429 -3.78 10.28 -17.96
C GLY A 429 -5.01 9.40 -17.68
N MET A 430 -4.97 8.56 -16.63
CA MET A 430 -5.99 7.53 -16.40
C MET A 430 -6.84 7.75 -15.15
N VAL A 431 -6.24 8.29 -14.10
CA VAL A 431 -6.85 8.43 -12.76
C VAL A 431 -6.69 9.86 -12.27
N SER A 432 -5.50 10.43 -12.42
CA SER A 432 -5.22 11.81 -12.04
C SER A 432 -5.99 12.77 -12.93
N ARG A 433 -6.50 13.84 -12.33
CA ARG A 433 -7.18 14.93 -13.05
C ARG A 433 -6.35 16.19 -13.12
N ALA A 434 -5.18 16.19 -12.47
CA ALA A 434 -4.27 17.31 -12.43
C ALA A 434 -3.10 17.06 -13.39
N ASP A 435 -2.64 18.14 -14.04
CA ASP A 435 -1.41 18.12 -14.79
C ASP A 435 -0.21 18.16 -13.82
N LEU A 436 0.75 17.27 -14.05
CA LEU A 436 1.98 17.21 -13.28
C LEU A 436 2.80 18.51 -13.43
N ALA A 437 2.82 19.13 -14.61
CA ALA A 437 3.56 20.38 -14.84
C ALA A 437 2.90 21.59 -14.16
N GLY A 438 1.57 21.59 -14.05
CA GLY A 438 0.79 22.64 -13.38
C GLY A 438 0.60 22.46 -11.87
N ARG A 439 1.26 21.48 -11.25
CA ARG A 439 1.09 21.23 -9.80
C ARG A 439 1.67 22.36 -8.96
N ILE A 440 1.05 22.62 -7.81
CA ILE A 440 1.53 23.58 -6.84
C ILE A 440 2.11 22.79 -5.66
N VAL A 441 3.43 22.82 -5.53
CA VAL A 441 4.13 22.21 -4.39
C VAL A 441 4.40 23.27 -3.34
N ARG A 442 3.85 23.07 -2.14
CA ARG A 442 4.12 23.90 -0.96
C ARG A 442 5.02 23.13 -0.01
N ARG A 443 5.97 23.82 0.62
CA ARG A 443 6.95 23.18 1.49
C ARG A 443 7.09 23.95 2.79
N ASP A 444 7.02 23.21 3.88
CA ASP A 444 7.43 23.65 5.21
C ASP A 444 8.62 22.79 5.68
N GLY A 445 9.78 23.42 5.84
CA GLY A 445 11.03 22.77 6.25
C GLY A 445 12.02 22.52 5.10
N PRO A 446 13.18 21.93 5.39
CA PRO A 446 14.23 21.72 4.41
C PRO A 446 13.87 20.63 3.38
N ARG A 447 14.67 20.55 2.31
CA ARG A 447 14.62 19.41 1.38
C ARG A 447 15.38 18.23 1.99
N PHE A 448 14.84 17.02 1.82
CA PHE A 448 15.61 15.82 2.11
C PHE A 448 16.66 15.60 1.01
N GLU A 449 17.94 15.78 1.34
CA GLU A 449 19.02 15.82 0.33
C GLU A 449 19.51 14.44 -0.13
N ARG A 450 19.21 13.39 0.64
CA ARG A 450 19.70 12.04 0.36
C ARG A 450 18.82 11.32 -0.66
N LYS A 451 19.41 10.91 -1.77
CA LYS A 451 18.76 9.96 -2.71
C LYS A 451 18.59 8.59 -2.05
N PHE A 452 17.38 8.04 -2.15
CA PHE A 452 17.09 6.68 -1.69
C PHE A 452 17.79 5.66 -2.58
N ARG A 453 18.24 4.56 -2.00
CA ARG A 453 18.75 3.43 -2.78
C ARG A 453 17.58 2.70 -3.47
N ALA A 454 17.58 2.69 -4.79
CA ALA A 454 16.64 1.90 -5.58
C ALA A 454 16.77 0.38 -5.30
N PRO A 455 15.72 -0.42 -5.53
CA PRO A 455 15.87 -1.86 -5.59
C PRO A 455 16.90 -2.26 -6.67
N ARG A 456 17.65 -3.34 -6.46
CA ARG A 456 18.64 -3.81 -7.45
C ARG A 456 18.04 -4.15 -8.81
N SER A 457 16.76 -4.53 -8.83
CA SER A 457 16.00 -4.82 -10.04
C SER A 457 15.42 -3.60 -10.74
N TRP A 458 15.82 -2.39 -10.32
CA TRP A 458 15.44 -1.10 -10.88
C TRP A 458 16.67 -0.22 -11.15
N PRO A 459 17.61 -0.65 -12.01
CA PRO A 459 18.80 0.14 -12.35
C PRO A 459 18.43 1.49 -12.98
N SER A 460 17.26 1.64 -13.61
CA SER A 460 16.80 2.95 -14.11
C SER A 460 16.50 3.98 -13.01
N LEU A 461 16.31 3.57 -11.75
CA LEU A 461 16.14 4.50 -10.61
C LEU A 461 17.45 4.74 -9.85
N GLY A 462 18.51 4.02 -10.22
CA GLY A 462 19.85 4.07 -9.63
C GLY A 462 20.52 5.43 -9.74
#